data_AF-A0A3D5CCW2-F1
#
_entry.id   AF-A0A3D5CCW2-F1
#
_cell.length_a   1.000
_cell.length_b   1.000
_cell.length_c   1.000
_cell.angle_alpha   90.00
_cell.angle_beta   90.00
_cell.angle_gamma   90.00
#
_symmetry.space_group_name_H-M   'P 1'
#
loop_
_entity.id
_entity.type
_entity.pdbx_description
1 polymer ?
#
loop_
_entity_poly.entity_id
_entity_poly.type
_entity_poly.pdbx_seq_one_letter_code
_entity_poly.pdbx_strand_id
1 'polypeptide(L)'
;VGSRASDADRATVRALFETVGVVVDLDEEQIDALGTISGSGPAYVYLLIEELARAAESKGFSSDQARLLVEQTFIGACALLEASGEDPRELRRQVTSPNGTTERAIAVLQDADLGALFGRATDAALVRSRELAAGAS
;
A
#
# COMPACT_ATOMS: atom_id res chain seq x y z
N VAL A 1 -22.82 -11.07 -9.99
CA VAL A 1 -23.14 -12.37 -9.35
C VAL A 1 -23.21 -13.41 -10.45
N GLY A 2 -22.33 -14.42 -10.46
CA GLY A 2 -22.48 -15.51 -11.43
C GLY A 2 -23.83 -16.20 -11.22
N SER A 3 -24.51 -16.59 -12.30
CA SER A 3 -25.88 -17.13 -12.29
C SER A 3 -26.10 -18.44 -11.50
N ARG A 4 -25.08 -18.92 -10.78
CA ARG A 4 -25.05 -20.20 -10.05
C ARG A 4 -24.67 -20.08 -8.57
N ALA A 5 -24.28 -18.91 -8.08
CA ALA A 5 -23.91 -18.70 -6.68
C ALA A 5 -25.06 -18.02 -5.93
N SER A 6 -25.49 -18.63 -4.82
CA SER A 6 -26.53 -18.08 -3.94
C SER A 6 -25.95 -17.08 -2.93
N ASP A 7 -26.83 -16.30 -2.28
CA ASP A 7 -26.41 -15.43 -1.18
C ASP A 7 -25.87 -16.22 0.03
N ALA A 8 -26.32 -17.46 0.22
CA ALA A 8 -25.79 -18.35 1.26
C ALA A 8 -24.35 -18.80 0.95
N ASP A 9 -24.03 -19.04 -0.32
CA ASP A 9 -22.66 -19.36 -0.74
C ASP A 9 -21.74 -18.14 -0.51
N ARG A 10 -22.22 -16.94 -0.84
CA ARG A 10 -21.50 -15.68 -0.59
C ARG A 10 -21.23 -15.46 0.90
N ALA A 11 -22.23 -15.63 1.75
CA ALA A 11 -22.08 -15.49 3.19
C ALA A 11 -21.07 -16.48 3.77
N THR A 12 -21.10 -17.73 3.28
CA THR A 12 -20.15 -18.78 3.70
C THR A 12 -18.71 -18.42 3.32
N VAL A 13 -18.50 -18.01 2.05
CA VAL A 13 -17.17 -17.63 1.55
C VAL A 13 -16.66 -16.39 2.28
N ARG A 14 -17.50 -15.37 2.47
CA ARG A 14 -17.16 -14.17 3.24
C ARG A 14 -16.70 -14.53 4.65
N ALA A 15 -17.48 -15.32 5.39
CA ALA A 15 -17.13 -15.71 6.75
C ALA A 15 -15.80 -16.46 6.82
N LEU A 16 -15.48 -17.27 5.80
CA LEU A 16 -14.19 -17.96 5.72
C LEU A 16 -13.03 -16.97 5.50
N PHE A 17 -13.13 -16.06 4.53
CA PHE A 17 -12.05 -15.10 4.25
C PHE A 17 -11.89 -14.04 5.34
N GLU A 18 -12.96 -13.68 6.06
CA GLU A 18 -12.91 -12.77 7.21
C GLU A 18 -12.07 -13.32 8.39
N THR A 19 -11.76 -14.62 8.39
CA THR A 19 -10.84 -15.21 9.39
C THR A 19 -9.37 -14.83 9.19
N VAL A 20 -8.99 -14.40 7.99
CA VAL A 20 -7.59 -14.10 7.62
C VAL A 20 -7.38 -12.65 7.18
N GLY A 21 -8.43 -11.84 7.12
CA GLY A 21 -8.32 -10.43 6.77
C GLY A 21 -9.65 -9.76 6.47
N VAL A 22 -9.58 -8.53 5.93
CA VAL A 22 -10.75 -7.75 5.54
C VAL A 22 -11.27 -8.22 4.17
N VAL A 23 -12.58 -8.38 4.04
CA VAL A 23 -13.23 -8.82 2.80
C VAL A 23 -14.05 -7.70 2.17
N VAL A 24 -13.74 -7.39 0.92
CA VAL A 24 -14.44 -6.39 0.09
C VAL A 24 -15.11 -7.09 -1.08
N ASP A 25 -16.40 -6.81 -1.30
CA ASP A 25 -17.10 -7.26 -2.50
C ASP A 25 -16.76 -6.34 -3.68
N LEU A 26 -16.39 -6.93 -4.81
CA LEU A 26 -15.99 -6.23 -6.01
C LEU A 26 -16.71 -6.82 -7.23
N ASP A 27 -16.91 -5.98 -8.24
CA ASP A 27 -17.36 -6.44 -9.54
C ASP A 27 -16.21 -7.13 -10.29
N GLU A 28 -16.55 -8.03 -11.20
CA GLU A 28 -15.57 -8.87 -11.92
C GLU A 28 -14.56 -8.03 -12.72
N GLU A 29 -15.00 -6.89 -13.26
CA GLU A 29 -14.17 -5.92 -13.98
C GLU A 29 -13.09 -5.27 -13.11
N GLN A 30 -13.23 -5.32 -11.78
CA GLN A 30 -12.29 -4.73 -10.81
C GLN A 30 -11.22 -5.72 -10.35
N ILE A 31 -11.32 -7.02 -10.68
CA ILE A 31 -10.42 -8.06 -10.18
C ILE A 31 -8.97 -7.83 -10.61
N ASP A 32 -8.73 -7.51 -11.89
CA ASP A 32 -7.38 -7.23 -12.39
C ASP A 32 -6.76 -6.01 -11.68
N ALA A 33 -7.55 -4.96 -11.48
CA ALA A 33 -7.12 -3.75 -10.78
C ALA A 33 -6.87 -4.01 -9.29
N LEU A 34 -7.67 -4.86 -8.64
CA LEU A 34 -7.41 -5.29 -7.28
C LEU A 34 -6.04 -5.97 -7.16
N GLY A 35 -5.72 -6.88 -8.09
CA GLY A 35 -4.46 -7.61 -8.08
C GLY A 35 -3.22 -6.70 -8.13
N THR A 36 -3.31 -5.56 -8.82
CA THR A 36 -2.21 -4.59 -8.87
C THR A 36 -2.10 -3.75 -7.60
N ILE A 37 -3.18 -3.60 -6.84
CA ILE A 37 -3.18 -2.82 -5.59
C ILE A 37 -2.86 -3.71 -4.38
N SER A 38 -3.63 -4.78 -4.15
CA SER A 38 -3.47 -5.62 -2.95
C SER A 38 -2.53 -6.80 -3.17
N GLY A 39 -2.50 -7.37 -4.37
CA GLY A 39 -1.60 -8.48 -4.71
C GLY A 39 -0.14 -8.03 -4.82
N SER A 40 0.09 -6.92 -5.52
CA SER A 40 1.43 -6.31 -5.64
C SER A 40 1.76 -5.32 -4.51
N GLY A 41 0.76 -4.88 -3.76
CA GLY A 41 0.88 -3.86 -2.70
C GLY A 41 2.00 -4.09 -1.69
N PRO A 42 2.14 -5.30 -1.10
CA PRO A 42 3.23 -5.58 -0.17
C PRO A 42 4.62 -5.29 -0.75
N ALA A 43 4.85 -5.58 -2.03
CA ALA A 43 6.13 -5.30 -2.68
C ALA A 43 6.42 -3.80 -2.77
N TYR A 44 5.39 -2.96 -2.98
CA TYR A 44 5.55 -1.51 -2.99
C TYR A 44 5.96 -0.99 -1.61
N VAL A 45 5.34 -1.51 -0.56
CA VAL A 45 5.68 -1.16 0.84
C VAL A 45 7.10 -1.62 1.17
N TYR A 46 7.50 -2.84 0.80
CA TYR A 46 8.85 -3.34 1.03
C TYR A 46 9.91 -2.50 0.31
N LEU A 47 9.63 -2.05 -0.92
CA LEU A 47 10.53 -1.15 -1.65
C LEU A 47 10.68 0.20 -0.93
N LEU A 48 9.59 0.78 -0.41
CA LEU A 48 9.69 2.03 0.37
C LEU A 48 10.50 1.85 1.65
N ILE A 49 10.32 0.73 2.35
CA ILE A 49 11.10 0.37 3.55
C ILE A 49 12.58 0.22 3.18
N GLU A 50 12.88 -0.49 2.10
CA GLU A 50 14.25 -0.70 1.61
C GLU A 50 14.95 0.63 1.29
N GLU A 51 14.32 1.50 0.51
CA GLU A 51 14.92 2.78 0.12
C GLU A 51 15.08 3.73 1.32
N LEU A 52 14.12 3.74 2.26
CA LEU A 52 14.24 4.56 3.46
C LEU A 52 15.34 4.03 4.41
N ALA A 53 15.51 2.71 4.50
CA ALA A 53 16.59 2.10 5.28
C ALA A 53 17.96 2.46 4.70
N ARG A 54 18.14 2.37 3.37
CA ARG A 54 19.35 2.85 2.68
C ARG A 54 19.61 4.33 2.92
N ALA A 55 18.56 5.16 2.91
CA ALA A 55 18.69 6.57 3.25
C ALA A 55 19.16 6.75 4.70
N ALA A 56 18.65 5.99 5.66
CA ALA A 56 19.11 6.02 7.05
C ALA A 56 20.59 5.59 7.16
N GLU A 57 21.00 4.51 6.51
CA GLU A 57 22.42 4.10 6.49
C GLU A 57 23.33 5.22 5.96
N SER A 58 22.91 5.94 4.92
CA SER A 58 23.64 7.10 4.39
C SER A 58 23.76 8.27 5.38
N LYS A 59 22.95 8.28 6.44
CA LYS A 59 23.02 9.24 7.56
C LYS A 59 23.84 8.73 8.75
N GLY A 60 24.49 7.58 8.62
CA GLY A 60 25.44 7.04 9.60
C GLY A 60 24.85 6.01 10.57
N PHE A 61 23.63 5.53 10.33
CA PHE A 61 23.07 4.41 11.08
C PHE A 61 23.67 3.08 10.60
N SER A 62 23.83 2.11 11.50
CA SER A 62 24.13 0.73 11.09
C SER A 62 22.93 0.11 10.36
N SER A 63 23.16 -0.94 9.58
CA SER A 63 22.10 -1.72 8.93
C SER A 63 21.01 -2.15 9.93
N ASP A 64 21.40 -2.65 11.11
CA ASP A 64 20.45 -3.09 12.13
C ASP A 64 19.63 -1.93 12.70
N GLN A 65 20.26 -0.77 12.91
CA GLN A 65 19.56 0.44 13.36
C GLN A 65 18.61 0.97 12.29
N ALA A 66 19.07 1.09 11.04
CA ALA A 66 18.27 1.56 9.91
C ALA A 66 17.04 0.67 9.72
N ARG A 67 17.23 -0.65 9.68
CA ARG A 67 16.15 -1.64 9.62
C ARG A 67 15.15 -1.43 10.76
N LEU A 68 15.62 -1.42 12.01
CA LEU A 68 14.74 -1.28 13.17
C LEU A 68 13.93 0.03 13.13
N LEU A 69 14.59 1.16 12.86
CA LEU A 69 13.96 2.48 12.83
C LEU A 69 12.88 2.55 11.75
N VAL A 70 13.18 2.05 10.55
CA VAL A 70 12.26 2.13 9.41
C VAL A 70 11.10 1.15 9.58
N GLU A 71 11.36 -0.10 9.95
CA GLU A 71 10.30 -1.09 10.21
C GLU A 71 9.31 -0.57 11.27
N GLN A 72 9.81 -0.06 12.41
CA GLN A 72 8.95 0.48 13.46
C GLN A 72 8.21 1.77 13.03
N THR A 73 8.80 2.59 12.16
CA THR A 73 8.14 3.78 11.61
C THR A 73 6.93 3.38 10.77
N PHE A 74 7.07 2.40 9.87
CA PHE A 74 5.97 1.91 9.04
C PHE A 74 4.88 1.22 9.88
N ILE A 75 5.28 0.34 10.80
CA ILE A 75 4.33 -0.35 11.70
C ILE A 75 3.53 0.67 12.51
N GLY A 76 4.21 1.62 13.16
CA GLY A 76 3.56 2.63 13.99
C GLY A 76 2.62 3.55 13.21
N ALA A 77 3.04 3.99 12.01
CA ALA A 77 2.22 4.86 11.17
C ALA A 77 0.95 4.14 10.66
N CYS A 78 1.07 2.89 10.20
CA CYS A 78 -0.07 2.10 9.74
C CYS A 78 -1.02 1.77 10.90
N ALA A 79 -0.49 1.38 12.07
CA ALA A 79 -1.29 1.11 13.25
C ALA A 79 -2.06 2.35 13.73
N LEU A 80 -1.44 3.52 13.71
CA LEU A 80 -2.12 4.78 14.04
C LEU A 80 -3.22 5.12 13.02
N LEU A 81 -2.96 4.92 11.72
CA LEU A 81 -3.95 5.15 10.67
C LEU A 81 -5.17 4.25 10.85
N GLU A 82 -4.94 2.96 11.09
CA GLU A 82 -6.01 1.98 11.35
C GLU A 82 -6.81 2.32 12.60
N ALA A 83 -6.13 2.63 13.71
CA ALA A 83 -6.77 2.89 15.00
C ALA A 83 -7.51 4.23 15.07
N SER A 84 -7.05 5.26 14.34
CA SER A 84 -7.62 6.61 14.37
C SER A 84 -8.84 6.77 13.46
N GLY A 85 -8.87 6.05 12.33
CA GLY A 85 -9.88 6.27 11.28
C GLY A 85 -9.78 7.64 10.59
N GLU A 86 -8.66 8.37 10.79
CA GLU A 86 -8.44 9.68 10.19
C GLU A 86 -7.97 9.58 8.72
N ASP A 87 -8.17 10.65 7.94
CA ASP A 87 -7.60 10.74 6.60
C ASP A 87 -6.05 10.79 6.69
N PRO A 88 -5.31 10.01 5.89
CA PRO A 88 -3.85 10.02 5.91
C PRO A 88 -3.22 11.41 5.73
N ARG A 89 -3.89 12.33 5.02
CA ARG A 89 -3.42 13.72 4.88
C ARG A 89 -3.47 14.48 6.18
N GLU A 90 -4.47 14.21 7.03
CA GLU A 90 -4.58 14.81 8.36
C GLU A 90 -3.51 14.28 9.31
N LEU A 91 -3.29 12.96 9.35
CA LEU A 91 -2.19 12.39 10.14
C LEU A 91 -0.82 12.92 9.69
N ARG A 92 -0.59 13.02 8.37
CA ARG A 92 0.62 13.65 7.83
C ARG A 92 0.74 15.11 8.27
N ARG A 93 -0.35 15.88 8.25
CA ARG A 93 -0.37 17.28 8.69
C ARG A 93 -0.01 17.40 10.17
N GLN A 94 -0.53 16.53 11.03
CA GLN A 94 -0.26 16.55 12.47
C GLN A 94 1.23 16.35 12.81
N VAL A 95 1.96 15.57 12.02
CA VAL A 95 3.41 15.33 12.20
C VAL A 95 4.29 16.29 11.38
N THR A 96 3.69 17.24 10.68
CA THR A 96 4.40 18.23 9.84
C THR A 96 4.30 19.61 10.47
N SER A 97 5.25 19.95 11.34
CA SER A 97 5.31 21.29 11.93
C SER A 97 5.75 22.35 10.90
N PRO A 98 5.14 23.56 10.89
CA PRO A 98 5.55 24.64 10.02
C PRO A 98 7.04 25.00 10.20
N ASN A 99 7.77 25.16 9.10
CA ASN A 99 9.22 25.37 9.07
C ASN A 99 10.06 24.23 9.71
N GLY A 100 9.46 23.07 9.96
CA GLY A 100 10.13 21.90 10.54
C GLY A 100 10.92 21.07 9.52
N THR A 101 11.67 20.08 10.01
CA THR A 101 12.42 19.14 9.16
C THR A 101 11.49 18.27 8.32
N THR A 102 10.36 17.81 8.88
CA THR A 102 9.35 17.01 8.18
C THR A 102 8.76 17.77 7.00
N GLU A 103 8.45 19.07 7.17
CA GLU A 103 7.91 19.91 6.10
C GLU A 103 8.85 19.95 4.88
N ARG A 104 10.15 20.14 5.12
CA ARG A 104 11.17 20.16 4.05
C ARG A 104 11.29 18.81 3.36
N ALA A 105 11.28 17.71 4.11
CA ALA A 105 11.33 16.37 3.53
C ALA A 105 10.08 16.07 2.68
N ILE A 106 8.89 16.38 3.19
CA ILE A 106 7.62 16.17 2.48
C ILE A 106 7.55 17.00 1.21
N ALA A 107 8.02 18.24 1.20
CA ALA A 107 8.07 19.07 -0.01
C ALA A 107 8.89 18.41 -1.13
N VAL A 108 10.08 17.88 -0.82
CA VAL A 108 10.91 17.15 -1.80
C VAL A 108 10.19 15.91 -2.32
N LEU A 109 9.51 15.16 -1.46
CA LEU A 109 8.75 13.97 -1.88
C LEU A 109 7.53 14.34 -2.73
N GLN A 110 6.88 15.47 -2.48
CA GLN A 110 5.76 15.96 -3.29
C GLN A 110 6.22 16.47 -4.66
N ASP A 111 7.36 17.17 -4.71
CA ASP A 111 7.96 17.63 -5.97
C ASP A 111 8.41 16.46 -6.87
N ALA A 112 8.74 15.30 -6.28
CA ALA A 112 9.02 14.08 -7.01
C ALA A 112 7.76 13.41 -7.63
N ASP A 113 6.58 13.95 -7.37
CA ASP A 113 5.28 13.48 -7.86
C ASP A 113 5.05 11.97 -7.67
N LEU A 114 5.09 11.55 -6.40
CA LEU A 114 4.79 10.17 -6.01
C LEU A 114 3.41 9.71 -6.51
N GLY A 115 2.44 10.63 -6.62
CA GLY A 115 1.11 10.31 -7.14
C GLY A 115 1.16 9.82 -8.59
N ALA A 116 1.82 10.58 -9.47
CA ALA A 116 2.01 10.16 -10.85
C ALA A 116 2.90 8.91 -10.96
N LEU A 117 3.89 8.75 -10.08
CA LEU A 117 4.73 7.55 -10.04
C LEU A 117 3.92 6.30 -9.71
N PHE A 118 3.08 6.34 -8.67
CA PHE A 118 2.21 5.22 -8.32
C PHE A 118 1.26 4.88 -9.45
N GLY A 119 0.63 5.89 -10.09
CA GLY A 119 -0.24 5.67 -11.23
C GLY A 119 0.46 4.90 -12.37
N ARG A 120 1.65 5.36 -12.79
CA ARG A 120 2.43 4.66 -13.83
C ARG A 120 2.84 3.24 -13.41
N ALA A 121 3.21 3.03 -12.15
CA ALA A 121 3.62 1.73 -11.65
C ALA A 121 2.44 0.73 -11.63
N THR A 122 1.27 1.15 -11.16
CA THR A 122 0.08 0.30 -11.12
C THR A 122 -0.50 0.05 -12.51
N ASP A 123 -0.40 1.02 -13.42
CA ASP A 123 -0.78 0.83 -14.82
C ASP A 123 0.10 -0.22 -15.51
N ALA A 124 1.42 -0.19 -15.27
CA ALA A 124 2.33 -1.19 -15.80
C ALA A 124 2.01 -2.60 -15.25
N ALA A 125 1.71 -2.71 -13.95
CA ALA A 125 1.25 -3.96 -13.35
C ALA A 125 -0.07 -4.45 -13.97
N LEU A 126 -1.01 -3.53 -14.27
CA LEU A 126 -2.30 -3.85 -14.85
C LEU A 126 -2.19 -4.37 -16.29
N VAL A 127 -1.37 -3.70 -17.10
CA VAL A 127 -1.04 -4.18 -18.46
C VAL A 127 -0.48 -5.60 -18.38
N ARG A 128 0.45 -5.85 -17.48
CA ARG A 128 1.03 -7.19 -17.32
C ARG A 128 0.01 -8.23 -16.86
N SER A 129 -0.87 -7.90 -15.92
CA SER A 129 -1.94 -8.80 -15.46
C SER A 129 -2.82 -9.24 -16.64
N ARG A 130 -3.21 -8.29 -17.49
CA ARG A 130 -4.03 -8.56 -18.68
C ARG A 130 -3.32 -9.40 -19.73
N GLU A 131 -2.03 -9.17 -19.97
CA GLU A 131 -1.23 -10.01 -20.87
C GLU A 131 -1.17 -11.48 -20.40
N LEU A 132 -1.01 -11.70 -19.08
CA LEU A 132 -0.98 -13.03 -18.49
C LEU A 132 -2.34 -13.73 -18.63
N ALA A 133 -3.43 -13.02 -18.40
CA ALA A 133 -4.78 -13.56 -18.58
C ALA A 133 -5.04 -13.96 -20.05
N ALA A 134 -4.62 -13.13 -21.01
CA ALA A 134 -4.77 -13.41 -22.44
C ALA A 134 -3.88 -14.57 -22.93
N GLY A 135 -2.69 -14.75 -22.36
CA GLY A 135 -1.75 -15.82 -22.71
C GLY A 135 -2.02 -17.17 -22.01
N ALA A 136 -2.93 -17.20 -21.03
CA ALA A 136 -3.35 -18.41 -20.34
C ALA A 136 -4.52 -19.15 -21.03
N SER A 137 -4.89 -18.72 -22.25
CA SER A 137 -5.94 -19.30 -23.10
C SER A 137 -5.41 -20.39 -24.03
#